data_AF-A0A932D6M2-F1
#
_entry.id   AF-A0A932D6M2-F1
#
_cell.length_a   1.000
_cell.length_b   1.000
_cell.length_c   1.000
_cell.angle_alpha   90.00
_cell.angle_beta   90.00
_cell.angle_gamma   90.00
#
_symmetry.space_group_name_H-M   'P 1'
#
loop_
_entity.id
_entity.type
_entity.pdbx_description
1 polymer ?
#
loop_
_entity_poly.entity_id
_entity_poly.type
_entity_poly.pdbx_seq_one_letter_code
_entity_poly.pdbx_strand_id
1 'polypeptide(L)' 'MQYRIRLIQSDDGWAVSCQSLPGCHSQGDTREEAVENIKSAIREWLQVEAEESGVSKVEEDLVAI' A
#
# COMPACT_ATOMS: atom_id res chain seq x y z
N MET A 1 -8.06 3.03 8.05
CA MET A 1 -6.64 2.68 8.21
C MET A 1 -5.82 3.73 7.47
N GLN A 2 -4.63 4.05 7.97
CA GLN A 2 -3.73 5.05 7.38
C GLN A 2 -2.41 4.35 7.07
N TYR A 3 -1.98 4.37 5.82
CA TYR A 3 -0.75 3.70 5.39
C TYR A 3 0.27 4.70 4.88
N ARG A 4 1.53 4.52 5.28
CA ARG A 4 2.64 5.29 4.74
C ARG A 4 3.07 4.67 3.41
N ILE A 5 2.91 5.43 2.33
CA ILE A 5 3.40 5.07 1.01
C ILE A 5 4.70 5.80 0.68
N ARG A 6 5.54 5.16 -0.14
CA ARG A 6 6.70 5.78 -0.79
C ARG A 6 6.34 6.01 -2.26
N LEU A 7 6.56 7.22 -2.75
CA LEU A 7 6.39 7.59 -4.15
C LEU A 7 7.77 7.89 -4.76
N ILE A 8 8.01 7.39 -5.96
CA ILE A 8 9.22 7.63 -6.74
C ILE A 8 8.79 8.08 -8.13
N GLN A 9 9.22 9.28 -8.52
CA GLN A 9 8.98 9.81 -9.86
C GLN A 9 10.15 9.47 -10.79
N SER A 10 9.85 9.07 -12.01
CA SER A 10 10.80 8.88 -13.12
C SER A 10 10.24 9.50 -14.41
N ASP A 11 11.01 9.38 -15.50
CA ASP A 11 10.57 9.82 -16.82
C ASP A 11 9.40 8.99 -17.38
N ASP A 12 9.19 7.78 -16.84
CA ASP A 12 8.11 6.85 -17.21
C ASP A 12 6.85 6.99 -16.32
N GLY A 13 6.82 7.96 -15.39
CA GLY A 13 5.69 8.21 -14.49
C GLY A 13 6.04 8.04 -13.01
N TRP A 14 5.15 7.40 -12.25
CA TRP A 14 5.22 7.27 -10.80
C TRP A 14 5.15 5.81 -10.36
N ALA A 15 6.16 5.37 -9.62
CA ALA A 15 6.13 4.12 -8.88
C ALA A 15 5.75 4.38 -7.42
N VAL A 16 4.99 3.47 -6.82
CA VAL A 16 4.51 3.59 -5.44
C VAL A 16 4.54 2.26 -4.70
N SER A 17 4.88 2.29 -3.42
CA SER A 17 4.87 1.10 -2.56
C SER A 17 4.44 1.40 -1.13
N CYS A 18 3.83 0.41 -0.48
CA CYS A 18 3.47 0.48 0.94
C CYS A 18 4.49 -0.29 1.78
N GLN A 19 5.20 0.37 2.69
CA GLN A 19 6.26 -0.27 3.48
C GLN A 19 5.71 -1.21 4.56
N SER A 20 4.49 -0.95 5.04
CA SER A 20 3.82 -1.82 6.02
C SER A 20 3.30 -3.12 5.40
N LEU A 21 3.12 -3.17 4.07
CA LEU A 21 2.53 -4.31 3.36
C LEU A 21 3.53 -4.89 2.35
N PRO A 22 4.32 -5.90 2.73
CA PRO A 22 5.34 -6.48 1.87
C PRO A 22 4.77 -6.91 0.52
N GLY A 23 5.46 -6.53 -0.56
CA GLY A 23 5.03 -6.85 -1.92
C GLY A 23 3.95 -5.93 -2.49
N CYS A 24 3.32 -5.05 -1.70
CA CYS A 24 2.31 -4.12 -2.18
C CYS A 24 2.94 -2.94 -2.94
N HIS A 25 2.94 -3.05 -4.28
CA HIS A 25 3.48 -2.07 -5.21
C HIS A 25 2.43 -1.71 -6.27
N SER A 26 2.54 -0.51 -6.81
CA SER A 26 1.74 -0.08 -7.95
C SER A 26 2.47 1.03 -8.72
N GLN A 27 1.85 1.51 -9.78
CA GLN A 27 2.39 2.58 -10.63
C GLN A 27 1.27 3.37 -11.30
N GLY A 28 1.59 4.52 -11.88
CA GLY A 28 0.69 5.32 -12.73
C GLY A 28 1.46 6.40 -13.48
N ASP A 29 0.88 6.92 -14.56
CA ASP A 29 1.48 7.99 -15.37
C ASP A 29 1.51 9.31 -14.58
N THR A 30 0.54 9.48 -13.68
CA THR A 30 0.44 10.64 -12.78
C THR A 30 0.55 10.24 -11.31
N ARG A 31 0.89 11.20 -10.46
CA ARG A 31 0.96 11.00 -9.01
C ARG A 31 -0.39 10.53 -8.46
N GLU A 32 -1.47 11.15 -8.92
CA GLU A 32 -2.84 10.87 -8.50
C GLU A 32 -3.24 9.44 -8.88
N GLU A 33 -2.92 9.03 -10.11
CA GLU A 33 -3.18 7.68 -10.60
C GLU A 33 -2.42 6.63 -9.80
N ALA A 34 -1.11 6.81 -9.58
CA ALA A 34 -0.32 5.88 -8.77
C ALA A 34 -0.91 5.75 -7.36
N VAL A 35 -1.37 6.86 -6.76
CA VAL A 35 -2.04 6.87 -5.45
C VAL A 35 -3.38 6.14 -5.47
N GLU A 36 -4.20 6.26 -6.53
CA GLU A 36 -5.43 5.49 -6.64
C GLU A 36 -5.16 4.00 -6.85
N ASN A 37 -4.17 3.66 -7.68
CA ASN A 37 -3.82 2.27 -7.97
C ASN A 37 -3.29 1.54 -6.73
N ILE A 38 -2.42 2.18 -5.92
CA ILE A 38 -1.95 1.58 -4.67
C ILE A 38 -3.06 1.43 -3.63
N LYS A 39 -4.08 2.30 -3.61
CA LYS A 39 -5.23 2.11 -2.71
C LYS A 39 -5.99 0.83 -3.04
N SER A 40 -6.14 0.49 -4.31
CA SER A 40 -6.75 -0.77 -4.73
C SER A 40 -5.90 -1.96 -4.36
N ALA A 41 -4.59 -1.92 -4.63
CA ALA A 41 -3.65 -2.97 -4.25
C ALA A 41 -3.62 -3.21 -2.73
N ILE A 42 -3.70 -2.16 -1.90
CA ILE A 42 -3.80 -2.29 -0.44
C ILE A 42 -5.08 -3.03 -0.03
N ARG A 43 -6.23 -2.74 -0.66
CA ARG A 43 -7.49 -3.42 -0.33
C ARG A 43 -7.43 -4.90 -0.69
N GLU A 44 -6.90 -5.23 -1.86
CA GLU A 44 -6.73 -6.61 -2.32
C GLU A 44 -5.78 -7.39 -1.41
N TRP A 45 -4.63 -6.78 -1.06
CA TRP A 45 -3.68 -7.38 -0.13
C TRP A 45 -4.34 -7.71 1.21
N LEU A 46 -5.08 -6.76 1.79
CA LEU A 46 -5.77 -6.97 3.07
C LEU A 46 -6.88 -8.00 2.99
N GLN A 47 -7.56 -8.11 1.85
CA GLN A 47 -8.57 -9.15 1.63
C GLN A 47 -7.93 -10.53 1.67
N VAL A 48 -6.86 -10.75 0.91
CA VAL A 48 -6.14 -12.03 0.89
C VAL A 48 -5.57 -12.35 2.27
N GLU A 49 -4.94 -11.37 2.94
CA GLU A 49 -4.39 -11.57 4.28
C GLU A 49 -5.49 -11.96 5.28
N ALA A 50 -6.68 -11.34 5.22
CA ALA A 50 -7.80 -11.68 6.09
C ALA A 50 -8.35 -13.09 5.81
N GLU A 51 -8.37 -13.51 4.54
CA GLU A 51 -8.78 -14.86 4.12
C GLU A 51 -7.77 -15.92 4.59
N GLU A 52 -6.46 -15.67 4.49
CA GLU A 52 -5.42 -16.64 4.82
C GLU A 52 -5.11 -16.72 6.33
N SER A 53 -5.06 -15.58 7.02
CA SER A 53 -4.60 -15.53 8.41
C SER A 53 -5.69 -15.94 9.43
N GLY A 54 -6.97 -15.92 9.04
CA GLY A 54 -8.09 -16.08 9.98
C GLY A 54 -8.12 -15.02 11.09
N VAL A 55 -7.31 -13.95 10.96
CA VAL A 55 -7.19 -12.87 11.93
C VAL A 55 -8.33 -11.87 11.69
N SER A 56 -9.17 -11.69 12.71
CA SER A 56 -10.35 -10.82 12.63
C SER A 56 -10.04 -9.34 12.86
N LYS A 57 -8.85 -9.00 13.40
CA LYS A 57 -8.49 -7.62 13.71
C LYS A 57 -6.97 -7.43 13.76
N VAL A 58 -6.48 -6.44 13.02
CA VAL A 58 -5.09 -5.96 13.04
C VAL A 58 -5.11 -4.51 13.50
N GLU A 59 -4.35 -4.19 14.55
CA GLU A 59 -4.16 -2.82 15.05
C GLU A 59 -2.68 -2.44 14.88
N GLU A 60 -2.43 -1.30 14.21
CA GLU A 60 -1.10 -0.71 14.07
C GLU A 60 -0.95 0.43 15.09
N ASP A 61 0.17 0.46 15.82
CA ASP A 61 0.53 1.54 16.74
C ASP A 61 1.92 2.12 16.37
N LEU A 62 2.09 3.43 16.58
CA LEU A 62 3.33 4.13 16.26
C LEU A 62 4.25 4.16 17.48
N VAL A 63 5.30 3.35 17.48
CA VAL A 63 6.35 3.42 18.51
C VAL A 63 7.39 4.46 18.11
N ALA A 64 7.41 5.60 18.80
CA ALA A 64 8.50 6.57 18.71
C ALA A 64 9.65 6.14 19.62
N ILE A 65 10.88 6.17 19.09
CA ILE A 65 12.13 5.89 19.82
C ILE A 65 12.83 7.22 20.09
#